data_AF-T1BUJ2-F1
#
_entry.id   AF-T1BUJ2-F1
#
_cell.length_a   1.000
_cell.length_b   1.000
_cell.length_c   1.000
_cell.angle_alpha   90.00
_cell.angle_beta   90.00
_cell.angle_gamma   90.00
#
_symmetry.space_group_name_H-M   'P 1'
#
loop_
_entity.id
_entity.type
_entity.pdbx_description
1 polymer ?
#
loop_
_entity_poly.entity_id
_entity_poly.type
_entity_poly.pdbx_seq_one_letter_code
_entity_poly.pdbx_strand_id
1 'polypeptide(L)' 'MNAAVETIDGGSATPAELRRVGIDALVKALGPVGMARFLQQFDPGHGDYTAERQGILGAPTVDDLIDEAEQRRRKPSAK' A
#
# COMPACT_ATOMS: atom_id res chain seq x y z
N MET A 1 23.02 16.64 -18.26
CA MET A 1 21.91 17.55 -18.62
C MET A 1 20.96 17.59 -17.43
N ASN A 2 21.14 18.55 -16.52
CA ASN A 2 20.24 18.71 -15.38
C ASN A 2 19.02 19.48 -15.86
N ALA A 3 17.95 18.76 -16.21
CA ALA A 3 16.65 19.39 -16.37
C ALA A 3 16.30 20.05 -15.04
N ALA A 4 16.29 21.38 -15.03
CA ALA A 4 15.77 22.17 -13.94
C ALA A 4 14.38 21.60 -13.61
N VAL A 5 14.21 21.12 -12.38
CA VAL A 5 12.88 20.75 -11.89
C VAL A 5 12.10 22.06 -11.90
N GLU A 6 11.09 22.17 -12.75
CA GLU A 6 10.13 23.26 -12.67
C GLU A 6 9.50 23.22 -11.29
N THR A 7 9.80 24.24 -10.50
CA THR A 7 9.30 24.35 -9.13
C THR A 7 7.83 24.74 -9.18
N ILE A 8 6.96 23.97 -8.52
CA ILE A 8 5.56 24.37 -8.33
C ILE A 8 5.45 25.46 -7.27
N ASP A 9 4.54 26.40 -7.48
CA ASP A 9 4.19 27.39 -6.45
C ASP A 9 3.34 26.72 -5.37
N GLY A 10 3.93 26.53 -4.19
CA GLY A 10 3.26 25.89 -3.05
C GLY A 10 2.10 26.69 -2.48
N GLY A 11 1.96 27.98 -2.82
CA GLY A 11 0.83 28.82 -2.40
C GLY A 11 -0.44 28.63 -3.22
N SER A 12 -0.32 28.13 -4.46
CA SER A 12 -1.44 27.98 -5.40
C SER A 12 -1.72 26.53 -5.81
N ALA A 13 -0.77 25.63 -5.61
CA ALA A 13 -0.94 24.21 -5.91
C ALA A 13 -1.97 23.54 -4.99
N THR A 14 -2.80 22.68 -5.57
CA THR A 14 -3.71 21.83 -4.80
C THR A 14 -2.92 20.80 -3.99
N PRO A 15 -3.49 20.26 -2.89
CA PRO A 15 -2.84 19.19 -2.13
C PRO A 15 -2.51 17.96 -2.98
N ALA A 16 -3.30 17.67 -4.01
CA ALA A 16 -3.04 16.55 -4.93
C ALA A 16 -1.82 16.81 -5.82
N GLU A 17 -1.67 18.04 -6.32
CA GLU A 17 -0.51 18.44 -7.12
C GLU A 17 0.77 18.47 -6.29
N LEU A 18 0.71 19.03 -5.08
CA LEU A 18 1.83 19.01 -4.13
C LEU A 18 2.28 17.59 -3.82
N ARG A 19 1.33 16.68 -3.56
CA ARG A 19 1.65 15.26 -3.32
C ARG A 19 2.29 14.62 -4.54
N ARG A 20 1.72 14.79 -5.74
CA ARG A 20 2.25 14.20 -6.97
C ARG A 20 3.69 14.63 -7.21
N VAL A 21 3.95 15.94 -7.20
CA VAL A 21 5.28 16.49 -7.47
C VAL A 21 6.28 16.10 -6.37
N GLY A 22 5.83 16.06 -5.10
CA GLY A 22 6.67 15.59 -3.99
C GLY A 22 7.08 14.13 -4.14
N ILE A 23 6.14 13.25 -4.50
CA ILE A 23 6.43 11.83 -4.75
C ILE A 23 7.38 11.67 -5.94
N ASP A 24 7.13 12.38 -7.05
CA ASP A 24 8.00 12.32 -8.23
C ASP A 24 9.44 12.78 -7.91
N ALA A 25 9.59 13.84 -7.12
CA ALA A 25 10.89 14.32 -6.66
C ALA A 25 11.62 13.28 -5.78
N LEU A 26 10.91 12.64 -4.85
CA LEU A 26 11.45 11.59 -4.00
C LEU A 26 11.86 10.36 -4.81
N VAL A 27 11.04 9.92 -5.77
CA VAL A 27 11.36 8.80 -6.67
C VAL A 27 12.59 9.10 -7.50
N LYS A 28 12.71 10.33 -8.05
CA LYS A 28 13.88 10.75 -8.83
C LYS A 28 15.17 10.73 -8.01
N ALA A 29 15.10 11.12 -6.73
CA ALA A 29 16.27 11.21 -5.87
C ALA A 29 16.66 9.87 -5.21
N LEU A 30 15.69 9.05 -4.82
CA LEU A 30 15.90 7.87 -3.97
C LEU A 30 15.56 6.54 -4.66
N GLY A 31 14.95 6.59 -5.85
CA GLY A 31 14.29 5.44 -6.45
C GLY A 31 12.99 5.05 -5.70
N PRO A 32 12.18 4.14 -6.26
CA PRO A 32 10.88 3.77 -5.69
C PRO A 32 10.99 3.11 -4.31
N VAL A 33 12.00 2.25 -4.10
CA VAL A 33 12.18 1.59 -2.80
C VAL A 33 12.65 2.57 -1.72
N GLY A 34 13.58 3.48 -2.06
CA GLY A 34 14.07 4.49 -1.14
C GLY A 34 12.99 5.51 -0.77
N MET A 35 12.19 5.93 -1.75
CA MET A 35 11.03 6.80 -1.53
C MET A 35 10.02 6.18 -0.56
N ALA A 36 9.63 4.91 -0.77
CA ALA A 36 8.69 4.24 0.11
C ALA A 36 9.20 4.15 1.56
N ARG A 37 10.47 3.77 1.75
CA ARG A 37 11.10 3.70 3.08
C ARG A 37 11.21 5.07 3.75
N PHE A 38 11.51 6.12 3.00
CA PHE A 38 11.55 7.48 3.52
C PHE A 38 10.18 7.92 4.04
N LEU A 39 9.12 7.70 3.26
CA LEU A 39 7.75 8.06 3.70
C LEU A 39 7.33 7.30 4.96
N GLN A 40 7.71 6.02 5.07
CA GLN A 40 7.45 5.20 6.27
C GLN A 40 8.08 5.75 7.56
N GLN A 41 9.08 6.64 7.48
CA GLN A 41 9.67 7.27 8.67
C GLN A 41 8.76 8.32 9.31
N PHE A 42 7.86 8.91 8.51
CA PHE A 42 6.94 9.96 8.96
C PHE A 42 5.54 9.42 9.22
N ASP A 43 5.20 8.33 8.53
CA ASP A 43 3.97 7.59 8.73
C ASP A 43 4.29 6.09 8.76
N PRO A 44 4.55 5.51 9.95
CA PRO A 44 4.82 4.08 10.08
C PRO A 44 3.60 3.20 9.75
N GLY A 45 2.45 3.83 9.41
CA GLY A 45 1.17 3.16 9.30
C GLY A 45 0.54 2.97 10.68
N HIS A 46 -0.75 2.64 10.66
CA HIS A 46 -1.52 2.33 11.85
C HIS A 46 -2.23 0.98 11.67
N GLY A 47 -2.62 0.37 12.78
CA GLY A 47 -3.37 -0.88 12.80
C GLY A 47 -2.58 -2.02 13.43
N ASP A 48 -3.32 -2.97 14.00
CA ASP A 48 -2.76 -4.21 14.52
C ASP A 48 -3.33 -5.34 13.67
N TYR A 49 -2.64 -5.64 12.56
CA TYR A 49 -3.07 -6.72 11.69
C TYR A 49 -3.15 -8.07 12.42
N THR A 50 -2.38 -8.27 13.50
CA THR A 50 -2.44 -9.51 14.28
C THR A 50 -3.77 -9.61 15.02
N ALA A 51 -4.20 -8.53 15.68
CA ALA A 51 -5.50 -8.46 16.33
C ALA A 51 -6.65 -8.51 15.32
N GLU A 52 -6.57 -7.74 14.23
CA GLU A 52 -7.59 -7.72 13.18
C GLU A 52 -7.74 -9.09 12.49
N ARG A 53 -6.62 -9.78 12.22
CA ARG A 53 -6.61 -11.10 11.62
C ARG A 53 -7.39 -12.11 12.46
N GLN A 54 -7.35 -12.03 13.79
CA GLN A 54 -8.16 -12.92 14.62
C GLN A 54 -9.66 -12.73 14.38
N GLY A 55 -10.14 -11.49 14.23
CA GLY A 55 -11.54 -11.23 13.92
C GLY A 55 -11.94 -11.67 12.50
N ILE A 56 -11.03 -11.55 11.53
CA ILE A 56 -11.29 -11.89 10.13
C ILE A 56 -11.25 -13.40 9.90
N LEU A 57 -10.21 -14.06 10.43
CA LEU A 57 -9.85 -15.43 10.06
C LEU A 57 -10.04 -16.42 11.21
N GLY A 58 -10.10 -15.96 12.47
CA GLY A 58 -10.07 -16.83 13.64
C GLY A 58 -8.75 -17.62 13.75
N ALA A 59 -8.87 -18.90 14.11
CA ALA A 59 -7.74 -19.82 14.28
C ALA A 59 -7.99 -21.15 13.54
N PRO A 60 -8.08 -21.14 12.20
CA PRO A 60 -8.30 -22.36 11.44
C PRO A 60 -7.02 -23.19 11.42
N THR A 61 -7.18 -24.51 11.43
CA THR A 61 -6.07 -25.42 11.15
C THR A 61 -5.75 -25.43 9.65
N VAL A 62 -4.60 -25.97 9.29
CA VAL A 62 -4.24 -26.14 7.87
C VAL A 62 -5.25 -27.04 7.16
N ASP A 63 -5.75 -28.08 7.84
CA ASP A 63 -6.74 -29.00 7.30
C ASP A 63 -8.08 -28.27 7.03
N ASP A 64 -8.54 -27.43 7.96
CA ASP A 64 -9.75 -26.61 7.76
C ASP A 64 -9.65 -25.73 6.50
N LEU A 65 -8.47 -25.13 6.28
CA LEU A 65 -8.22 -24.27 5.11
C LEU A 65 -8.20 -25.06 3.80
N ILE A 66 -7.64 -26.28 3.82
CA ILE A 66 -7.61 -27.18 2.67
C ILE A 66 -9.03 -27.63 2.33
N ASP A 67 -9.80 -28.07 3.32
CA ASP A 67 -11.18 -28.52 3.14
C ASP A 67 -12.06 -27.39 2.59
N GLU A 68 -11.91 -26.17 3.09
CA GLU A 68 -12.62 -25.00 2.56
C GLU A 68 -12.26 -24.74 1.08
N ALA A 69 -10.97 -24.79 0.75
CA ALA A 69 -10.50 -24.58 -0.62
C ALA A 69 -11.05 -25.65 -1.59
N GLU A 70 -11.12 -26.90 -1.18
CA GLU A 70 -11.74 -27.98 -1.96
C GLU A 70 -13.24 -27.77 -2.15
N GLN A 71 -13.96 -27.39 -1.09
CA GLN A 71 -15.40 -27.12 -1.16
C GLN A 71 -15.73 -25.98 -2.12
N ARG A 72 -14.94 -24.89 -2.08
CA ARG A 72 -15.08 -23.76 -3.02
C ARG A 72 -14.84 -24.17 -4.48
N ARG A 73 -13.96 -25.15 -4.73
CA ARG A 73 -13.72 -25.69 -6.08
C ARG A 73 -14.84 -26.63 -6.55
N ARG A 74 -15.47 -27.35 -5.64
CA ARG A 74 -16.57 -28.31 -5.94
C ARG A 74 -17.91 -27.62 -6.17
N LYS A 75 -18.18 -26.49 -5.53
CA LYS A 75 -19.37 -25.68 -5.83
C LYS A 75 -19.07 -24.78 -7.03
N PRO A 76 -19.66 -25.00 -8.22
CA PRO A 76 -19.55 -24.02 -9.28
C PRO A 76 -20.18 -22.73 -8.77
N SER A 77 -19.48 -21.59 -8.92
CA SER A 77 -20.06 -20.29 -8.61
C SER A 77 -21.38 -20.17 -9.37
N ALA A 78 -22.51 -20.18 -8.65
CA ALA A 78 -23.78 -19.79 -9.22
C ALA A 78 -23.60 -18.34 -9.68
N LYS A 79 -23.60 -18.15 -11.00
CA LYS A 79 -23.60 -16.84 -11.65
C LYS A 79 -24.92 -16.13 -11.38
#